data_AF-A0A0S8C6W1-F1
#
_entry.id   AF-A0A0S8C6W1-F1
#
_cell.length_a   1.000
_cell.length_b   1.000
_cell.length_c   1.000
_cell.angle_alpha   90.00
_cell.angle_beta   90.00
_cell.angle_gamma   90.00
#
_symmetry.space_group_name_H-M   'P 1'
#
loop_
_entity.id
_entity.type
_entity.pdbx_description
1 polymer ?
#
loop_
_entity_poly.entity_id
_entity_poly.type
_entity_poly.pdbx_seq_one_letter_code
_entity_poly.pdbx_strand_id
1 'polypeptide(L)'
;MKELIAVLCLVLATSPIAFAQEKAGDGAENAVKAEKRVKTRKPPTEKQLAHQQRMRDCSRKAADQKLKGNDRKQFMKICLKG
;
A
#
# COMPACT_ATOMS: atom_id res chain seq x y z
N MET A 1 33.15 27.02 -19.21
CA MET A 1 31.98 27.45 -18.39
C MET A 1 30.72 27.73 -19.22
N LYS A 2 30.82 28.28 -20.44
CA LYS A 2 29.64 28.38 -21.34
C LYS A 2 29.24 27.02 -21.93
N GLU A 3 30.21 26.14 -22.24
CA GLU A 3 29.96 24.78 -22.75
C GLU A 3 29.27 23.82 -21.75
N LEU A 4 29.43 24.03 -20.44
CA LEU A 4 28.80 23.19 -19.41
C LEU A 4 27.30 23.50 -19.23
N ILE A 5 26.85 24.69 -19.61
CA ILE A 5 25.45 25.10 -19.54
C ILE A 5 24.65 24.53 -20.73
N ALA A 6 25.29 24.39 -21.90
CA ALA A 6 24.66 23.80 -23.09
C ALA A 6 24.45 22.27 -22.96
N VAL A 7 25.39 21.55 -22.35
CA VAL A 7 25.31 20.09 -22.16
C VAL A 7 24.26 19.71 -21.10
N LEU A 8 24.04 20.54 -20.09
CA LEU A 8 23.03 20.28 -19.05
C LEU A 8 21.59 20.42 -19.56
N CYS A 9 21.34 21.31 -20.53
CA CYS A 9 20.01 21.52 -21.11
C CYS A 9 19.59 20.44 -22.12
N LEU A 10 20.54 19.77 -22.78
CA LEU A 10 20.25 18.72 -23.77
C LEU A 10 19.93 17.35 -23.14
N VAL A 11 20.31 17.12 -21.89
CA VAL A 11 20.03 15.86 -21.15
C VAL A 11 18.62 15.84 -20.54
N LEU A 12 17.96 16.99 -20.40
CA LEU A 12 16.60 17.08 -19.85
C LEU A 12 15.47 16.96 -20.90
N ALA A 13 15.78 16.98 -22.20
CA ALA A 13 14.78 17.06 -23.27
C ALA A 13 14.70 15.81 -24.18
N THR A 14 15.48 14.76 -23.93
CA THR A 14 15.56 13.57 -24.81
C THR A 14 15.14 12.24 -24.16
N SER A 15 14.28 12.28 -23.14
CA SER A 15 13.62 11.07 -22.62
C SER A 15 12.18 10.94 -23.13
N PRO A 16 11.90 10.06 -24.11
CA PRO A 16 10.56 9.59 -24.40
C PRO A 16 10.38 8.12 -23.97
N ILE A 17 10.09 7.87 -22.69
CA ILE A 17 9.46 6.63 -22.19
C ILE A 17 8.66 7.04 -20.94
N ALA A 18 7.33 7.12 -20.91
CA ALA A 18 6.34 6.34 -21.63
C ALA A 18 5.10 7.18 -22.01
N PHE A 19 4.80 7.22 -23.31
CA PHE A 19 3.44 7.30 -23.81
C PHE A 19 2.92 5.86 -23.77
N ALA A 20 1.92 5.57 -22.95
CA ALA A 20 1.06 4.42 -23.12
C ALA A 20 -0.37 4.94 -23.17
N GLN A 21 -0.93 5.03 -24.38
CA GLN A 21 -2.36 4.83 -24.51
C GLN A 21 -2.62 3.33 -24.53
N GLU A 22 -3.74 3.00 -23.87
CA GLU A 22 -4.59 1.85 -24.13
C GLU A 22 -4.27 0.55 -23.38
N LYS A 23 -4.97 0.36 -22.25
CA LYS A 23 -5.81 -0.81 -21.92
C LYS A 23 -5.81 -1.11 -20.41
N ALA A 24 -7.00 -0.89 -19.84
CA ALA A 24 -7.66 -1.73 -18.84
C ALA A 24 -6.92 -2.08 -17.53
N GLY A 25 -7.46 -1.59 -16.42
CA GLY A 25 -7.25 -2.17 -15.10
C GLY A 25 -7.11 -1.12 -14.01
N ASP A 26 -8.23 -0.63 -13.51
CA ASP A 26 -8.33 0.19 -12.30
C ASP A 26 -7.58 -0.51 -11.14
N GLY A 27 -6.52 0.13 -10.62
CA GLY A 27 -5.73 -0.47 -9.56
C GLY A 27 -4.40 0.22 -9.23
N ALA A 28 -4.28 1.53 -9.44
CA ALA A 28 -3.10 2.30 -9.01
C ALA A 28 -3.43 3.72 -8.53
N GLU A 29 -4.68 3.97 -8.15
CA GLU A 29 -5.04 5.15 -7.38
C GLU A 29 -5.00 4.77 -5.89
N ASN A 30 -3.87 4.90 -5.20
CA ASN A 30 -3.81 5.16 -3.75
C ASN A 30 -2.35 5.36 -3.27
N ALA A 31 -1.65 6.30 -3.89
CA ALA A 31 -0.47 6.94 -3.29
C ALA A 31 -0.72 8.42 -2.94
N VAL A 32 -1.81 9.01 -3.45
CA VAL A 32 -2.23 10.40 -3.17
C VAL A 32 -3.54 10.41 -2.36
N LYS A 33 -3.58 9.67 -1.26
CA LYS A 33 -4.64 9.83 -0.24
C LYS A 33 -4.14 9.56 1.18
N ALA A 34 -2.85 9.82 1.44
CA ALA A 34 -2.29 9.77 2.78
C ALA A 34 -2.37 11.13 3.51
N GLU A 35 -2.37 12.26 2.79
CA GLU A 35 -2.41 13.59 3.42
C GLU A 35 -3.82 14.15 3.67
N LYS A 36 -4.85 13.75 2.90
CA LYS A 36 -6.23 14.27 3.07
C LYS A 36 -7.05 13.55 4.17
N ARG A 37 -6.42 12.89 5.13
CA ARG A 37 -7.11 12.30 6.30
C ARG A 37 -6.49 12.68 7.65
N VAL A 38 -5.95 13.89 7.73
CA VAL A 38 -5.53 14.55 8.98
C VAL A 38 -6.41 15.77 9.25
N LYS A 39 -7.73 15.64 9.11
CA LYS A 39 -8.67 16.51 9.83
C LYS A 39 -9.77 15.61 10.40
N THR A 40 -9.74 15.46 11.72
CA THR A 40 -10.62 14.62 12.56
C THR A 40 -10.30 13.12 12.59
N ARG A 41 -9.14 12.73 13.16
CA ARG A 41 -8.99 11.38 13.72
C ARG A 41 -9.78 11.31 15.03
N LYS A 42 -11.01 10.79 14.98
CA LYS A 42 -11.69 10.32 16.19
C LYS A 42 -10.85 9.19 16.81
N PRO A 43 -10.70 9.14 18.14
CA PRO A 43 -9.99 8.04 18.78
C PRO A 43 -10.64 6.71 18.35
N PRO A 44 -9.85 5.64 18.19
CA PRO A 44 -10.39 4.34 17.84
C PRO A 44 -11.44 3.94 18.88
N THR A 45 -12.63 3.60 18.41
CA THR A 45 -13.69 3.06 19.23
C THR A 45 -13.25 1.71 19.82
N GLU A 46 -13.82 1.30 20.95
CA GLU A 46 -13.47 0.04 21.60
C GLU A 46 -13.62 -1.17 20.66
N LYS A 47 -14.63 -1.16 19.78
CA LYS A 47 -14.82 -2.18 18.74
C LYS A 47 -13.66 -2.24 17.76
N GLN A 48 -13.09 -1.09 17.38
CA GLN A 48 -11.90 -1.04 16.52
C GLN A 48 -10.66 -1.54 17.25
N LEU A 49 -10.54 -1.27 18.55
CA LEU A 49 -9.44 -1.78 19.38
C LEU A 49 -9.52 -3.30 19.50
N ALA A 50 -10.70 -3.83 19.81
CA ALA A 50 -10.97 -5.27 19.90
C ALA A 50 -10.72 -5.98 18.55
N HIS A 51 -11.07 -5.36 17.43
CA HIS A 51 -10.76 -5.91 16.11
C HIS A 51 -9.24 -5.95 15.85
N GLN A 52 -8.50 -4.89 16.20
CA GLN A 52 -7.03 -4.89 16.10
C GLN A 52 -6.36 -5.93 16.99
N GLN A 53 -6.86 -6.15 18.21
CA GLN A 53 -6.35 -7.20 19.10
C GLN A 53 -6.58 -8.58 18.47
N ARG A 54 -7.80 -8.86 18.00
CA ARG A 54 -8.12 -10.10 17.29
C ARG A 54 -7.21 -10.35 16.08
N MET A 55 -6.95 -9.33 15.26
CA MET A 55 -6.00 -9.41 14.14
C MET A 55 -4.59 -9.86 14.57
N ARG A 56 -4.10 -9.32 15.69
CA ARG A 56 -2.77 -9.66 16.22
C ARG A 56 -2.75 -11.10 16.75
N ASP A 57 -3.78 -11.49 17.49
CA ASP A 57 -3.90 -12.85 18.02
C ASP A 57 -4.01 -13.90 16.91
N CYS A 58 -4.83 -13.64 15.88
CA CYS A 58 -4.93 -14.49 14.70
C CYS A 58 -3.57 -14.62 13.99
N SER A 59 -2.81 -13.53 13.89
CA SER A 59 -1.48 -13.56 13.27
C SER A 59 -0.48 -14.40 14.07
N ARG A 60 -0.51 -14.30 15.40
CA ARG A 60 0.31 -15.15 16.28
C ARG A 60 -0.03 -16.62 16.12
N LYS A 61 -1.32 -16.97 16.23
CA LYS A 61 -1.81 -18.36 16.04
C LYS A 61 -1.46 -18.94 14.68
N ALA A 62 -1.47 -18.11 13.62
CA ALA A 62 -1.06 -18.56 12.29
C ALA A 62 0.44 -18.85 12.22
N ALA A 63 1.28 -18.03 12.88
CA ALA A 63 2.72 -18.23 12.96
C ALA A 63 3.08 -19.46 13.82
N ASP A 64 2.39 -19.65 14.96
CA ASP A 64 2.57 -20.82 15.84
C ASP A 64 2.26 -22.13 15.09
N GLN A 65 1.23 -22.11 14.24
CA GLN A 65 0.87 -23.22 13.34
C GLN A 65 1.73 -23.28 12.07
N LYS A 66 2.72 -22.38 11.92
CA LYS A 66 3.60 -22.26 10.75
C LYS A 66 2.85 -22.17 9.42
N LEU A 67 1.64 -21.62 9.42
CA LEU A 67 0.81 -21.48 8.23
C LEU A 67 1.44 -20.43 7.30
N LYS A 68 1.56 -20.78 6.03
CA LYS A 68 2.11 -19.90 4.98
C LYS A 68 1.21 -19.93 3.75
N GLY A 69 1.45 -18.98 2.83
CA GLY A 69 0.74 -18.94 1.56
C GLY A 69 -0.79 -18.91 1.72
N ASN A 70 -1.47 -19.81 1.02
CA ASN A 70 -2.93 -19.89 1.02
C ASN A 70 -3.50 -20.31 2.39
N ASP A 71 -2.83 -21.21 3.10
CA ASP A 71 -3.32 -21.74 4.38
C ASP A 71 -3.41 -20.64 5.45
N ARG A 72 -2.41 -19.75 5.48
CA ARG A 72 -2.46 -18.56 6.35
C ARG A 72 -3.64 -17.66 6.00
N LYS A 73 -3.89 -17.42 4.72
CA LYS A 73 -4.99 -16.55 4.26
C LYS A 73 -6.35 -17.15 4.64
N GLN A 74 -6.52 -18.45 4.45
CA GLN A 74 -7.74 -19.15 4.81
C GLN A 74 -7.96 -19.15 6.32
N PHE A 75 -6.91 -19.46 7.10
CA PHE A 75 -6.94 -19.36 8.55
C PHE A 75 -7.32 -17.96 9.03
N MET A 76 -6.73 -16.91 8.43
CA MET A 76 -7.03 -15.54 8.79
C MET A 76 -8.50 -15.18 8.51
N LYS A 77 -9.06 -15.61 7.37
CA LYS A 77 -10.48 -15.39 7.05
C LYS A 77 -11.40 -16.07 8.05
N ILE A 78 -11.05 -17.27 8.50
CA ILE A 78 -11.84 -18.01 9.50
C ILE A 78 -11.70 -17.34 10.88
N CYS A 79 -10.49 -16.98 11.27
CA CYS A 79 -10.19 -16.38 12.56
C CYS A 79 -10.84 -15.00 12.76
N LEU A 80 -11.00 -14.22 11.68
CA LEU A 80 -11.57 -12.87 11.72
C LEU A 80 -13.07 -12.79 11.46
N LYS A 81 -13.74 -13.91 11.19
CA LYS A 81 -15.18 -13.96 10.92
C LYS A 81 -16.06 -13.87 12.17
N GLY A 82 -15.47 -13.91 13.37
CA GLY A 82 -16.17 -13.80 14.65
C GLY A 82 -16.45 -12.37 15.10
#